data_AF-A0A9W3CL01-F1
#
_entry.id   AF-A0A9W3CL01-F1
#
_cell.length_a   1.000
_cell.length_b   1.000
_cell.length_c   1.000
_cell.angle_alpha   90.00
_cell.angle_beta   90.00
_cell.angle_gamma   90.00
#
_symmetry.space_group_name_H-M   'P 1'
#
loop_
_entity.id
_entity.type
_entity.pdbx_description
1 polymer ?
#
loop_
_entity_poly.entity_id
_entity_poly.type
_entity_poly.pdbx_seq_one_letter_code
_entity_poly.pdbx_strand_id
1 'polypeptide(L)'
;MTEIAILLPSIGDEQPQRKRKLESSRSSGAAAAPIQSFPKVDYNPWDDEEDDPVIEKEYNRQFVESDGFDVDYFYLPYGGGLVPHIVEDKYDYPYDVGLFSRLGLHCYNLEKGTSLKLAAINKYNDKLRFTRCLCYYITLEAIDTSTNSLCNFQTCVFKDFLPEQASFLAQTEISRLKVPSGPRPPTYDGPERIWNDDAVDDSYKGKMPKWFTKDEMAAISTKGQFYELQESDLQGNEWLHMYAEFAFHYKWMAHESELRPFLPLEIKKVIIQTKEESQPCMKLKANNAIFYIIFKGNGDPSGAPVEYRAVVRKTMDGIPGHICLEVDCLAYKSS
;
A
#
# COMPACT_ATOMS: atom_id res chain seq x y z
N MET A 1 57.20 29.28 -7.94
CA MET A 1 56.33 29.95 -8.93
C MET A 1 55.08 29.08 -9.08
N THR A 2 53.86 29.46 -8.71
CA THR A 2 53.32 30.64 -8.01
C THR A 2 51.92 30.21 -7.56
N GLU A 3 51.59 30.34 -6.27
CA GLU A 3 50.22 30.30 -5.75
C GLU A 3 49.49 31.59 -6.10
N ILE A 4 48.22 31.55 -6.50
CA ILE A 4 47.27 32.68 -6.45
C ILE A 4 45.86 32.05 -6.29
N ALA A 5 45.24 32.03 -5.11
CA ALA A 5 44.57 33.09 -4.36
C ALA A 5 43.19 33.50 -4.93
N ILE A 6 42.19 33.36 -4.05
CA ILE A 6 40.76 33.69 -4.19
C ILE A 6 40.58 35.22 -4.28
N LEU A 7 39.67 35.70 -5.13
CA LEU A 7 39.08 37.04 -5.02
C LEU A 7 37.58 37.02 -5.40
N LEU A 8 36.75 37.25 -4.37
CA LEU A 8 35.35 37.66 -4.48
C LEU A 8 35.27 39.15 -4.88
N PRO A 9 34.28 39.58 -5.68
CA PRO A 9 33.95 41.00 -5.81
C PRO A 9 32.87 41.45 -4.80
N SER A 10 33.15 42.63 -4.23
CA SER A 10 32.41 43.41 -3.25
C SER A 10 31.06 43.96 -3.74
N ILE A 11 30.14 44.15 -2.79
CA ILE A 11 28.91 44.96 -2.87
C ILE A 11 29.27 46.46 -2.89
N GLY A 12 28.53 47.27 -3.65
CA GLY A 12 28.48 48.73 -3.51
C GLY A 12 28.06 49.45 -4.80
N ASP A 13 26.76 49.75 -4.95
CA ASP A 13 26.21 51.11 -5.15
C ASP A 13 24.79 51.11 -5.79
N GLU A 14 23.95 51.97 -5.21
CA GLU A 14 22.51 52.12 -5.42
C GLU A 14 22.08 52.87 -6.71
N GLN A 15 20.96 52.41 -7.29
CA GLN A 15 19.81 53.15 -7.87
C GLN A 15 19.97 53.99 -9.16
N PRO A 16 18.94 54.05 -10.07
CA PRO A 16 17.60 54.56 -9.72
C PRO A 16 16.36 53.84 -10.30
N GLN A 17 15.29 53.91 -9.49
CA GLN A 17 13.92 53.51 -9.80
C GLN A 17 13.32 54.35 -10.95
N ARG A 18 12.77 53.67 -11.97
CA ARG A 18 11.86 54.29 -12.96
C ARG A 18 10.41 53.90 -12.66
N LYS A 19 9.66 54.86 -12.14
CA LYS A 19 8.19 54.84 -12.04
C LYS A 19 7.59 54.82 -13.45
N ARG A 20 6.72 53.85 -13.76
CA ARG A 20 5.76 53.95 -14.88
C ARG A 20 4.34 54.00 -14.32
N LYS A 21 3.69 55.10 -14.67
CA LYS A 21 2.31 55.50 -14.41
C LYS A 21 1.41 54.68 -15.33
N LEU A 22 0.37 54.02 -14.81
CA LEU A 22 -0.68 53.39 -15.61
C LEU A 22 -1.96 54.22 -15.47
N GLU A 23 -2.38 54.85 -16.57
CA GLU A 23 -3.63 55.58 -16.68
C GLU A 23 -4.79 54.62 -16.93
N SER A 24 -5.94 54.95 -16.35
CA SER A 24 -7.19 54.20 -16.46
C SER A 24 -7.89 54.50 -17.78
N SER A 25 -8.40 53.48 -18.46
CA SER A 25 -9.53 53.62 -19.37
C SER A 25 -10.50 52.45 -19.17
N ARG A 26 -11.79 52.78 -19.03
CA ARG A 26 -12.93 51.88 -18.84
C ARG A 26 -13.53 51.47 -20.19
N SER A 27 -14.13 50.27 -20.21
CA SER A 27 -15.19 49.73 -21.11
C SER A 27 -14.75 48.41 -21.74
N SER A 28 -15.49 47.29 -21.77
CA SER A 28 -16.75 46.83 -21.19
C SER A 28 -16.89 45.32 -21.48
N GLY A 29 -17.62 44.59 -20.63
CA GLY A 29 -18.42 43.42 -21.05
C GLY A 29 -17.80 42.01 -21.04
N ALA A 30 -17.92 41.31 -19.91
CA ALA A 30 -18.51 39.96 -19.81
C ALA A 30 -18.62 39.60 -18.32
N ALA A 31 -19.84 39.52 -17.80
CA ALA A 31 -20.10 39.21 -16.40
C ALA A 31 -19.79 37.74 -16.10
N ALA A 32 -18.93 37.47 -15.11
CA ALA A 32 -18.82 36.16 -14.49
C ALA A 32 -20.11 35.88 -13.68
N ALA A 33 -20.69 34.70 -13.86
CA ALA A 33 -21.86 34.27 -13.09
C ALA A 33 -21.54 34.24 -11.58
N PRO A 34 -22.49 34.61 -10.69
CA PRO A 34 -22.24 34.55 -9.26
C PRO A 34 -22.18 33.08 -8.79
N ILE A 35 -21.21 32.79 -7.93
CA ILE A 35 -21.14 31.56 -7.15
C ILE A 35 -22.44 31.48 -6.33
N GLN A 36 -23.25 30.45 -6.55
CA GLN A 36 -24.41 30.19 -5.70
C GLN A 36 -23.92 29.79 -4.30
N SER A 37 -24.21 30.65 -3.31
CA SER A 37 -24.06 30.31 -1.91
C SER A 37 -25.15 29.31 -1.52
N PHE A 38 -24.78 28.08 -1.19
CA PHE A 38 -25.71 27.12 -0.60
C PHE A 38 -26.12 27.57 0.80
N PRO A 39 -27.39 27.40 1.20
CA PRO A 39 -27.83 27.75 2.54
C PRO A 39 -27.13 26.85 3.57
N LYS A 40 -26.61 27.45 4.65
CA LYS A 40 -26.23 26.69 5.84
C LYS A 40 -27.50 26.11 6.44
N VAL A 41 -27.67 24.81 6.32
CA VAL A 41 -28.70 24.06 7.05
C VAL A 41 -28.07 23.70 8.39
N ASP A 42 -28.61 24.29 9.47
CA ASP A 42 -28.31 23.84 10.83
C ASP A 42 -28.96 22.47 11.02
N TYR A 43 -28.15 21.40 11.02
CA TYR A 43 -28.63 20.02 11.13
C TYR A 43 -28.44 19.48 12.56
N ASN A 44 -29.50 18.87 13.09
CA ASN A 44 -29.54 18.28 14.42
C ASN A 44 -29.12 16.79 14.32
N PRO A 45 -28.04 16.34 15.01
CA PRO A 45 -27.49 14.98 14.85
C PRO A 45 -28.35 13.81 15.35
N TRP A 46 -29.64 14.05 15.63
CA TRP A 46 -30.56 13.09 16.26
C TRP A 46 -31.87 12.92 15.48
N ASP A 47 -31.98 13.49 14.28
CA ASP A 47 -33.05 13.09 13.38
C ASP A 47 -32.64 11.76 12.73
N ASP A 48 -33.40 10.72 13.05
CA ASP A 48 -33.34 9.42 12.38
C ASP A 48 -33.76 9.63 10.91
N GLU A 49 -32.82 9.99 10.04
CA GLU A 49 -33.06 10.11 8.59
C GLU A 49 -33.55 8.76 8.05
N GLU A 50 -34.81 8.74 7.61
CA GLU A 50 -35.37 7.67 6.79
C GLU A 50 -34.43 7.40 5.60
N ASP A 51 -34.10 6.12 5.39
CA ASP A 51 -33.34 5.63 4.24
C ASP A 51 -33.89 6.27 2.95
N ASP A 52 -33.11 7.09 2.23
CA ASP A 52 -33.49 7.52 0.88
C ASP A 52 -33.19 6.36 -0.09
N PRO A 53 -34.21 5.62 -0.55
CA PRO A 53 -34.00 4.44 -1.38
C PRO A 53 -33.38 4.79 -2.74
N VAL A 54 -33.41 6.06 -3.16
CA VAL A 54 -32.76 6.53 -4.39
C VAL A 54 -31.25 6.62 -4.20
N ILE A 55 -30.79 7.16 -3.07
CA ILE A 55 -29.36 7.29 -2.73
C ILE A 55 -28.73 5.91 -2.60
N GLU A 56 -29.36 5.00 -1.84
CA GLU A 56 -28.84 3.65 -1.65
C GLU A 56 -28.79 2.86 -2.97
N LYS A 57 -29.82 3.00 -3.81
CA LYS A 57 -29.86 2.35 -5.12
C LYS A 57 -28.75 2.85 -6.03
N GLU A 58 -28.47 4.15 -6.04
CA GLU A 58 -27.40 4.74 -6.84
C GLU A 58 -26.01 4.32 -6.33
N TYR A 59 -25.79 4.33 -5.01
CA TYR A 59 -24.58 3.79 -4.40
C TYR A 59 -24.33 2.34 -4.82
N ASN A 60 -25.33 1.47 -4.64
CA ASN A 60 -25.24 0.06 -5.01
C ASN A 60 -24.98 -0.12 -6.51
N ARG A 61 -25.61 0.71 -7.37
CA ARG A 61 -25.36 0.70 -8.81
C ARG A 61 -23.89 1.01 -9.12
N GLN A 62 -23.35 2.11 -8.58
CA GLN A 62 -21.94 2.47 -8.82
C GLN A 62 -20.98 1.42 -8.26
N PHE A 63 -21.28 0.87 -7.07
CA PHE A 63 -20.47 -0.17 -6.46
C PHE A 63 -20.41 -1.40 -7.38
N VAL A 64 -21.57 -1.91 -7.80
CA VAL A 64 -21.71 -3.12 -8.62
C VAL A 64 -21.06 -2.95 -9.99
N GLU A 65 -21.24 -1.79 -10.64
CA GLU A 65 -20.67 -1.52 -11.96
C GLU A 65 -19.14 -1.34 -11.94
N SER A 66 -18.60 -0.79 -10.84
CA SER A 66 -17.19 -0.43 -10.74
C SER A 66 -16.36 -1.36 -9.86
N ASP A 67 -16.97 -2.40 -9.27
CA ASP A 67 -16.36 -3.25 -8.25
C ASP A 67 -15.90 -2.47 -6.99
N GLY A 68 -16.46 -1.28 -6.75
CA GLY A 68 -16.13 -0.38 -5.63
C GLY A 68 -15.05 0.67 -5.93
N PHE A 69 -14.42 0.63 -7.11
CA PHE A 69 -13.31 1.53 -7.47
C PHE A 69 -13.73 2.91 -7.98
N ASP A 70 -14.91 3.00 -8.58
CA ASP A 70 -15.46 4.21 -9.19
C ASP A 70 -16.83 4.49 -8.53
N VAL A 71 -16.79 4.76 -7.22
CA VAL A 71 -17.95 5.11 -6.38
C VAL A 71 -17.76 6.50 -5.79
N ASP A 72 -18.78 7.35 -5.93
CA ASP A 72 -18.85 8.69 -5.38
C ASP A 72 -19.14 8.68 -3.87
N TYR A 73 -19.10 9.85 -3.24
CA TYR A 73 -19.46 9.98 -1.83
C TYR A 73 -20.97 10.04 -1.66
N PHE A 74 -21.52 9.11 -0.87
CA PHE A 74 -22.94 9.03 -0.53
C PHE A 74 -23.13 9.11 0.98
N TYR A 75 -24.04 9.96 1.44
CA TYR A 75 -24.48 10.00 2.83
C TYR A 75 -25.42 8.83 3.09
N LEU A 76 -24.85 7.68 3.44
CA LEU A 76 -25.63 6.51 3.85
C LEU A 76 -25.84 6.50 5.37
N PRO A 77 -27.00 6.01 5.85
CA PRO A 77 -27.27 5.79 7.26
C PRO A 77 -26.11 5.05 7.96
N TYR A 78 -25.80 5.45 9.19
CA TYR A 78 -24.74 4.87 10.02
C TYR A 78 -23.32 4.94 9.42
N GLY A 79 -23.09 5.74 8.37
CA GLY A 79 -21.76 5.92 7.79
C GLY A 79 -21.20 4.69 7.04
N GLY A 80 -22.08 3.82 6.52
CA GLY A 80 -21.69 2.55 5.89
C GLY A 80 -21.14 2.64 4.44
N GLY A 81 -21.09 3.85 3.88
CA GLY A 81 -20.61 4.10 2.51
C GLY A 81 -19.11 3.91 2.32
N LEU A 82 -18.69 3.85 1.04
CA LEU A 82 -17.29 4.05 0.70
C LEU A 82 -16.95 5.54 0.84
N VAL A 83 -15.76 5.83 1.37
CA VAL A 83 -15.19 7.18 1.40
C VAL A 83 -14.22 7.29 0.23
N PRO A 84 -14.50 8.14 -0.78
CA PRO A 84 -13.61 8.32 -1.91
C PRO A 84 -12.51 9.35 -1.61
N HIS A 85 -11.30 9.05 -2.05
CA HIS A 85 -10.13 9.91 -1.93
C HIS A 85 -9.48 10.10 -3.29
N ILE A 86 -9.41 11.35 -3.74
CA ILE A 86 -8.64 11.75 -4.92
C ILE A 86 -7.27 12.19 -4.44
N VAL A 87 -6.22 11.61 -4.99
CA VAL A 87 -4.84 11.98 -4.62
C VAL A 87 -4.44 13.19 -5.47
N GLU A 88 -4.24 14.35 -4.84
CA GLU A 88 -3.89 15.61 -5.53
C GLU A 88 -2.54 15.52 -6.23
N ASP A 89 -1.50 15.14 -5.48
CA ASP A 89 -0.20 14.75 -6.02
C ASP A 89 -0.11 13.22 -6.07
N LYS A 90 -0.29 12.66 -7.26
CA LYS A 90 -0.27 11.22 -7.49
C LYS A 90 1.05 10.53 -7.10
N TYR A 91 2.10 11.29 -6.79
CA TYR A 91 3.39 10.80 -6.33
C TYR A 91 3.58 10.92 -4.80
N ASP A 92 2.76 11.74 -4.12
CA ASP A 92 2.73 11.86 -2.66
C ASP A 92 1.41 11.29 -2.10
N TYR A 93 1.33 9.97 -2.10
CA TYR A 93 0.18 9.21 -1.59
C TYR A 93 0.46 8.62 -0.21
N PRO A 94 -0.56 8.42 0.65
CA PRO A 94 -0.38 7.80 1.95
C PRO A 94 0.44 6.50 1.88
N TYR A 95 1.36 6.35 2.84
CA TYR A 95 2.38 5.30 2.78
C TYR A 95 1.79 3.88 2.75
N ASP A 96 0.72 3.64 3.52
CA ASP A 96 0.02 2.36 3.56
C ASP A 96 -0.74 2.06 2.26
N VAL A 97 -1.39 3.06 1.66
CA VAL A 97 -2.00 2.94 0.33
C VAL A 97 -0.93 2.57 -0.72
N GLY A 98 0.28 3.11 -0.59
CA GLY A 98 1.46 2.72 -1.37
C GLY A 98 1.90 1.26 -1.15
N LEU A 99 1.85 0.77 0.09
CA LEU A 99 2.13 -0.64 0.40
C LEU A 99 1.09 -1.59 -0.19
N PHE A 100 -0.20 -1.28 -0.01
CA PHE A 100 -1.32 -2.07 -0.56
C PHE A 100 -1.31 -2.11 -2.09
N SER A 101 -0.95 -0.99 -2.72
CA SER A 101 -0.72 -0.89 -4.17
C SER A 101 0.35 -1.86 -4.66
N ARG A 102 1.51 -1.87 -3.99
CA ARG A 102 2.61 -2.78 -4.33
C ARG A 102 2.25 -4.25 -4.06
N LEU A 103 1.45 -4.54 -3.03
CA LEU A 103 0.98 -5.90 -2.76
C LEU A 103 0.13 -6.45 -3.91
N GLY A 104 -0.81 -5.64 -4.44
CA GLY A 104 -1.62 -6.05 -5.58
C GLY A 104 -0.81 -6.27 -6.85
N LEU A 105 0.15 -5.39 -7.13
CA LEU A 105 1.09 -5.57 -8.25
C LEU A 105 1.94 -6.83 -8.06
N HIS A 106 2.39 -7.11 -6.83
CA HIS A 106 3.16 -8.30 -6.51
C HIS A 106 2.36 -9.58 -6.76
N CYS A 107 1.09 -9.63 -6.33
CA CYS A 107 0.17 -10.72 -6.65
C CYS A 107 0.08 -10.96 -8.17
N TYR A 108 -0.23 -9.91 -8.93
CA TYR A 108 -0.36 -10.01 -10.38
C TYR A 108 0.94 -10.42 -11.08
N ASN A 109 2.08 -9.89 -10.64
CA ASN A 109 3.40 -10.25 -11.18
C ASN A 109 3.74 -11.73 -10.93
N LEU A 110 3.39 -12.29 -9.76
CA LEU A 110 3.59 -13.71 -9.49
C LEU A 110 2.70 -14.58 -10.41
N GLU A 111 1.44 -14.21 -10.58
CA GLU A 111 0.48 -14.99 -11.39
C GLU A 111 0.77 -14.93 -12.89
N LYS A 112 1.17 -13.76 -13.40
CA LYS A 112 1.34 -13.52 -14.84
C LYS A 112 2.80 -13.56 -15.30
N GLY A 113 3.74 -13.65 -14.37
CA GLY A 113 5.17 -13.58 -14.67
C GLY A 113 5.60 -12.22 -15.22
N THR A 114 4.92 -11.14 -14.83
CA THR A 114 5.22 -9.76 -15.26
C THR A 114 6.15 -9.05 -14.29
N SER A 115 6.60 -7.84 -14.65
CA SER A 115 7.44 -6.99 -13.78
C SER A 115 6.92 -5.55 -13.74
N LEU A 116 5.68 -5.42 -13.29
CA LEU A 116 5.02 -4.13 -13.07
C LEU A 116 5.51 -3.50 -11.77
N LYS A 117 5.87 -2.21 -11.81
CA LYS A 117 6.25 -1.41 -10.64
C LYS A 117 5.28 -0.25 -10.45
N LEU A 118 4.99 0.11 -9.20
CA LEU A 118 4.14 1.26 -8.87
C LEU A 118 4.79 2.55 -9.39
N ALA A 119 4.03 3.33 -10.17
CA ALA A 119 4.47 4.62 -10.68
C ALA A 119 3.76 5.78 -9.96
N ALA A 120 2.44 5.68 -9.81
CA ALA A 120 1.61 6.73 -9.20
C ALA A 120 0.29 6.17 -8.68
N ILE A 121 -0.37 6.89 -7.77
CA ILE A 121 -1.71 6.53 -7.28
C ILE A 121 -2.70 7.63 -7.68
N ASN A 122 -3.75 7.24 -8.41
CA ASN A 122 -4.73 8.19 -8.93
C ASN A 122 -5.80 8.54 -7.88
N LYS A 123 -6.33 7.49 -7.25
CA LYS A 123 -7.40 7.58 -6.27
C LYS A 123 -7.52 6.27 -5.52
N TYR A 124 -8.16 6.32 -4.37
CA TYR A 124 -8.61 5.14 -3.66
C TYR A 124 -9.93 5.42 -2.96
N ASN A 125 -10.75 4.40 -2.82
CA ASN A 125 -11.90 4.44 -1.93
C ASN A 125 -11.59 3.56 -0.72
N ASP A 126 -11.96 3.99 0.48
CA ASP A 126 -11.88 3.13 1.67
C ASP A 126 -13.24 2.90 2.32
N LYS A 127 -13.36 1.77 3.01
CA LYS A 127 -14.56 1.41 3.76
C LYS A 127 -14.19 0.59 4.98
N LEU A 128 -14.81 0.94 6.10
CA LEU A 128 -14.82 0.11 7.29
C LEU A 128 -15.82 -1.05 7.04
N ARG A 129 -15.33 -2.29 6.94
CA ARG A 129 -16.21 -3.47 6.82
C ARG A 129 -16.73 -3.93 8.19
N PHE A 130 -15.85 -3.90 9.19
CA PHE A 130 -16.14 -4.21 10.59
C PHE A 130 -15.31 -3.28 11.48
N THR A 131 -15.58 -3.24 12.79
CA THR A 131 -14.89 -2.33 13.74
C THR A 131 -13.36 -2.33 13.68
N ARG A 132 -12.73 -3.40 13.17
CA ARG A 132 -11.28 -3.56 13.05
C ARG A 132 -10.77 -3.84 11.63
N CYS A 133 -11.64 -3.85 10.63
CA CYS A 133 -11.29 -4.28 9.27
C CYS A 133 -11.57 -3.18 8.25
N LEU A 134 -10.54 -2.81 7.48
CA LEU A 134 -10.64 -1.80 6.42
C LEU A 134 -10.37 -2.38 5.05
N CYS A 135 -10.94 -1.74 4.05
CA CYS A 135 -10.87 -2.18 2.67
C CYS A 135 -10.54 -1.01 1.78
N TYR A 136 -9.49 -1.15 0.98
CA TYR A 136 -8.99 -0.11 0.10
C TYR A 136 -9.18 -0.54 -1.34
N TYR A 137 -9.92 0.25 -2.11
CA TYR A 137 -10.16 0.06 -3.54
C TYR A 137 -9.30 1.07 -4.30
N ILE A 138 -8.10 0.65 -4.67
CA ILE A 138 -7.05 1.55 -5.16
C ILE A 138 -6.97 1.48 -6.69
N THR A 139 -7.01 2.64 -7.33
CA THR A 139 -6.68 2.78 -8.76
C THR A 139 -5.31 3.46 -8.89
N LEU A 140 -4.37 2.79 -9.54
CA LEU A 140 -2.97 3.21 -9.64
C LEU A 140 -2.44 3.11 -11.07
N GLU A 141 -1.31 3.77 -11.31
CA GLU A 141 -0.53 3.64 -12.53
C GLU A 141 0.71 2.78 -12.24
N ALA A 142 0.97 1.81 -13.11
CA ALA A 142 2.14 0.94 -13.02
C ALA A 142 2.97 1.02 -14.30
N ILE A 143 4.29 1.00 -14.13
CA ILE A 143 5.24 0.91 -15.24
C ILE A 143 5.64 -0.54 -15.44
N ASP A 144 5.45 -1.04 -16.67
CA ASP A 144 6.01 -2.32 -17.08
C ASP A 144 7.49 -2.11 -17.43
N THR A 145 8.38 -2.67 -16.62
CA THR A 145 9.82 -2.50 -16.79
C THR A 145 10.37 -3.17 -18.05
N SER A 146 9.63 -4.11 -18.65
CA SER A 146 10.04 -4.78 -19.89
C SER A 146 9.76 -3.95 -21.14
N THR A 147 8.65 -3.20 -21.14
CA THR A 147 8.21 -2.38 -22.29
C THR A 147 8.39 -0.89 -22.05
N ASN A 148 8.75 -0.49 -20.83
CA ASN A 148 8.79 0.89 -20.35
C ASN A 148 7.47 1.63 -20.61
N SER A 149 6.35 0.92 -20.52
CA SER A 149 5.01 1.44 -20.79
C SER A 149 4.19 1.58 -19.51
N LEU A 150 3.34 2.60 -19.46
CA LEU A 150 2.41 2.82 -18.35
C LEU A 150 1.10 2.08 -18.59
N CYS A 151 0.59 1.46 -17.55
CA CYS A 151 -0.72 0.83 -17.53
C CYS A 151 -1.50 1.25 -16.28
N ASN A 152 -2.83 1.29 -16.40
CA ASN A 152 -3.69 1.48 -15.24
C ASN A 152 -3.95 0.13 -14.58
N PHE A 153 -3.93 0.11 -13.26
CA PHE A 153 -4.12 -1.08 -12.44
C PHE A 153 -5.11 -0.79 -11.31
N GLN A 154 -5.80 -1.84 -10.88
CA GLN A 154 -6.79 -1.79 -9.80
C GLN A 154 -6.50 -2.91 -8.80
N THR A 155 -6.44 -2.55 -7.50
CA THR A 155 -6.31 -3.52 -6.42
C THR A 155 -7.29 -3.24 -5.28
N CYS A 156 -7.94 -4.29 -4.78
CA CYS A 156 -8.76 -4.23 -3.58
C CYS A 156 -8.00 -4.94 -2.46
N VAL A 157 -7.71 -4.25 -1.35
CA VAL A 157 -6.97 -4.82 -0.23
C VAL A 157 -7.79 -4.74 1.05
N PHE A 158 -8.03 -5.90 1.64
CA PHE A 158 -8.57 -6.09 2.98
C PHE A 158 -7.44 -6.07 4.01
N LYS A 159 -7.65 -5.33 5.10
CA LYS A 159 -6.70 -5.15 6.20
C LYS A 159 -7.38 -5.50 7.52
N ASP A 160 -6.72 -6.32 8.35
CA ASP A 160 -7.12 -6.61 9.73
C ASP A 160 -5.95 -6.36 10.70
N PHE A 161 -6.21 -5.62 11.77
CA PHE A 161 -5.23 -5.24 12.79
C PHE A 161 -5.20 -6.16 14.01
N LEU A 162 -6.19 -7.02 14.17
CA LEU A 162 -6.26 -8.00 15.25
C LEU A 162 -6.76 -9.34 14.71
N PRO A 163 -6.06 -9.93 13.72
CA PRO A 163 -6.37 -11.28 13.28
C PRO A 163 -6.07 -12.25 14.43
N GLU A 164 -6.78 -13.38 14.46
CA GLU A 164 -6.63 -14.35 15.56
C GLU A 164 -5.24 -15.01 15.59
N GLN A 165 -4.60 -15.13 14.42
CA GLN A 165 -3.43 -15.99 14.21
C GLN A 165 -2.12 -15.20 14.07
N ALA A 166 -2.20 -13.89 13.87
CA ALA A 166 -1.07 -12.99 13.62
C ALA A 166 -1.33 -11.63 14.28
N SER A 167 -0.37 -10.72 14.15
CA SER A 167 -0.49 -9.36 14.67
C SER A 167 -1.08 -8.40 13.62
N PHE A 168 -0.97 -8.74 12.34
CA PHE A 168 -1.45 -7.95 11.21
C PHE A 168 -1.75 -8.85 10.01
N LEU A 169 -2.77 -8.48 9.23
CA LEU A 169 -3.12 -9.16 7.98
C LEU A 169 -3.40 -8.12 6.89
N ALA A 170 -2.82 -8.34 5.71
CA ALA A 170 -3.18 -7.66 4.47
C ALA A 170 -3.45 -8.71 3.38
N GLN A 171 -4.64 -8.65 2.77
CA GLN A 171 -5.09 -9.60 1.78
C GLN A 171 -5.65 -8.86 0.57
N THR A 172 -5.25 -9.26 -0.64
CA THR A 172 -5.88 -8.75 -1.86
C THR A 172 -7.13 -9.57 -2.19
N GLU A 173 -8.20 -8.89 -2.55
CA GLU A 173 -9.43 -9.50 -3.11
C GLU A 173 -9.53 -9.27 -4.62
N ILE A 174 -8.81 -8.27 -5.14
CA ILE A 174 -8.71 -7.97 -6.56
C ILE A 174 -7.29 -7.49 -6.83
N SER A 175 -6.67 -7.96 -7.92
CA SER A 175 -5.42 -7.41 -8.45
C SER A 175 -5.37 -7.60 -9.96
N ARG A 176 -5.63 -6.52 -10.72
CA ARG A 176 -5.78 -6.61 -12.18
C ARG A 176 -5.43 -5.32 -12.92
N LEU A 177 -5.08 -5.45 -14.20
CA LEU A 177 -5.08 -4.31 -15.12
C LEU A 177 -6.49 -3.71 -15.21
N LYS A 178 -6.57 -2.37 -15.18
CA LYS A 178 -7.82 -1.65 -15.42
C LYS A 178 -8.13 -1.73 -16.91
N VAL A 179 -9.12 -2.54 -17.30
CA VAL A 179 -9.62 -2.52 -18.67
C VAL A 179 -10.56 -1.31 -18.89
N PRO A 180 -10.59 -0.71 -20.09
CA PRO A 180 -11.54 0.36 -20.41
C PRO A 180 -12.98 -0.06 -20.16
N SER A 181 -13.82 0.88 -19.76
CA SER A 181 -15.18 0.67 -19.27
C SER A 181 -16.06 -0.17 -20.22
N GLY A 182 -16.80 -1.11 -19.64
CA GLY A 182 -17.80 -1.98 -20.27
C GLY A 182 -18.47 -2.83 -19.18
N PRO A 183 -19.65 -3.43 -19.43
CA PRO A 183 -20.33 -4.24 -18.41
C PRO A 183 -19.42 -5.37 -17.96
N ARG A 184 -18.99 -5.35 -16.69
CA ARG A 184 -18.32 -6.48 -16.07
C ARG A 184 -19.36 -7.26 -15.27
N PRO A 185 -19.31 -8.61 -15.29
CA PRO A 185 -20.02 -9.38 -14.28
C PRO A 185 -19.59 -8.84 -12.91
N PRO A 186 -20.53 -8.44 -12.04
CA PRO A 186 -20.16 -7.95 -10.73
C PRO A 186 -19.45 -9.06 -9.97
N THR A 187 -18.29 -8.75 -9.40
CA THR A 187 -17.60 -9.67 -8.48
C THR A 187 -18.01 -9.43 -7.02
N TYR A 188 -18.89 -8.45 -6.77
CA TYR A 188 -19.23 -7.91 -5.45
C TYR A 188 -19.49 -8.97 -4.37
N ASP A 189 -20.21 -10.04 -4.72
CA ASP A 189 -20.48 -11.20 -3.86
C ASP A 189 -20.12 -12.53 -4.56
N GLY A 190 -19.26 -12.45 -5.58
CA GLY A 190 -18.84 -13.63 -6.31
C GLY A 190 -17.94 -14.52 -5.44
N PRO A 191 -17.95 -15.84 -5.63
CA PRO A 191 -16.98 -16.73 -5.01
C PRO A 191 -15.53 -16.31 -5.32
N GLU A 192 -15.32 -15.54 -6.39
CA GLU A 192 -14.03 -14.99 -6.81
C GLU A 192 -13.43 -13.93 -5.85
N ARG A 193 -14.19 -13.34 -4.93
CA ARG A 193 -13.66 -12.40 -3.92
C ARG A 193 -13.43 -13.05 -2.55
N ILE A 194 -13.99 -14.25 -2.35
CA ILE A 194 -13.96 -14.93 -1.06
C ILE A 194 -12.66 -15.72 -0.99
N TRP A 195 -11.89 -15.51 0.08
CA TRP A 195 -10.68 -16.28 0.33
C TRP A 195 -11.01 -17.77 0.49
N ASN A 196 -10.38 -18.61 -0.32
CA ASN A 196 -10.57 -20.05 -0.25
C ASN A 196 -9.53 -20.67 0.70
N ASP A 197 -9.82 -20.66 2.00
CA ASP A 197 -8.92 -21.21 3.01
C ASP A 197 -8.62 -22.70 2.76
N ASP A 198 -9.59 -23.48 2.28
CA ASP A 198 -9.43 -24.92 2.01
C ASP A 198 -8.37 -25.23 0.94
N ALA A 199 -8.03 -24.27 0.07
CA ALA A 199 -6.97 -24.44 -0.94
C ALA A 199 -5.55 -24.24 -0.38
N VAL A 200 -5.40 -23.65 0.80
CA VAL A 200 -4.11 -23.45 1.46
C VAL A 200 -3.72 -24.70 2.26
N ASP A 201 -2.48 -25.17 2.14
CA ASP A 201 -1.98 -26.30 2.94
C ASP A 201 -1.95 -25.95 4.43
N ASP A 202 -2.42 -26.87 5.28
CA ASP A 202 -2.55 -26.67 6.73
C ASP A 202 -1.25 -26.25 7.44
N SER A 203 -0.08 -26.52 6.88
CA SER A 203 1.19 -26.05 7.46
C SER A 203 1.41 -24.55 7.36
N TYR A 204 0.65 -23.87 6.50
CA TYR A 204 0.63 -22.42 6.39
C TYR A 204 -0.61 -21.82 7.05
N LYS A 205 -1.31 -22.58 7.91
CA LYS A 205 -2.45 -22.11 8.70
C LYS A 205 -2.15 -22.11 10.19
N GLY A 206 -3.01 -21.45 10.95
CA GLY A 206 -2.92 -21.37 12.40
C GLY A 206 -1.92 -20.31 12.87
N LYS A 207 -1.62 -20.34 14.17
CA LYS A 207 -0.82 -19.32 14.84
C LYS A 207 0.55 -19.10 14.19
N MET A 208 0.95 -17.83 14.06
CA MET A 208 2.26 -17.43 13.56
C MET A 208 3.41 -18.16 14.28
N PRO A 209 4.35 -18.74 13.51
CA PRO A 209 5.49 -19.42 14.11
C PRO A 209 6.37 -18.40 14.80
N LYS A 210 6.95 -18.81 15.93
CA LYS A 210 7.88 -17.96 16.66
C LYS A 210 9.18 -17.82 15.89
N TRP A 211 9.85 -16.70 16.11
CA TRP A 211 11.24 -16.56 15.70
C TRP A 211 12.13 -17.60 16.39
N PHE A 212 13.13 -18.10 15.67
CA PHE A 212 14.05 -19.14 16.15
C PHE A 212 14.95 -18.64 17.29
N THR A 213 15.19 -19.53 18.27
CA THR A 213 16.28 -19.37 19.23
C THR A 213 17.65 -19.56 18.55
N LYS A 214 18.73 -19.12 19.21
CA LYS A 214 20.10 -19.30 18.67
C LYS A 214 20.43 -20.76 18.38
N ASP A 215 19.98 -21.68 19.23
CA ASP A 215 20.25 -23.11 19.09
C ASP A 215 19.43 -23.72 17.94
N GLU A 216 18.17 -23.30 17.77
CA GLU A 216 17.33 -23.71 16.64
C GLU A 216 17.91 -23.22 15.31
N MET A 217 18.44 -21.99 15.26
CA MET A 217 19.10 -21.46 14.07
C MET A 217 20.27 -22.34 13.62
N ALA A 218 21.07 -22.84 14.55
CA ALA A 218 22.16 -23.76 14.23
C ALA A 218 21.65 -25.10 13.68
N ALA A 219 20.57 -25.63 14.26
CA ALA A 219 19.95 -26.88 13.81
C ALA A 219 19.22 -26.75 12.46
N ILE A 220 18.65 -25.58 12.16
CA ILE A 220 17.88 -25.30 10.94
C ILE A 220 18.72 -25.42 9.66
N SER A 221 20.02 -25.10 9.74
CA SER A 221 20.97 -25.28 8.63
C SER A 221 21.01 -26.72 8.07
N THR A 222 20.53 -27.70 8.86
CA THR A 222 20.47 -29.12 8.47
C THR A 222 19.11 -29.58 7.95
N LYS A 223 18.06 -28.76 8.08
CA LYS A 223 16.68 -29.09 7.65
C LYS A 223 16.39 -28.49 6.27
N GLY A 224 16.23 -29.33 5.25
CA GLY A 224 16.04 -28.92 3.84
C GLY A 224 14.83 -28.01 3.52
N GLN A 225 13.91 -27.84 4.47
CA GLN A 225 12.74 -26.95 4.36
C GLN A 225 13.09 -25.47 4.58
N PHE A 226 14.24 -25.17 5.17
CA PHE A 226 14.71 -23.81 5.41
C PHE A 226 15.81 -23.44 4.43
N TYR A 227 15.78 -22.21 3.94
CA TYR A 227 16.82 -21.67 3.07
C TYR A 227 17.16 -20.24 3.49
N GLU A 228 18.43 -19.99 3.77
CA GLU A 228 18.95 -18.66 4.04
C GLU A 228 19.36 -17.99 2.72
N LEU A 229 18.75 -16.84 2.43
CA LEU A 229 19.05 -16.08 1.22
C LEU A 229 20.46 -15.50 1.26
N GLN A 230 21.15 -15.57 0.13
CA GLN A 230 22.41 -14.86 -0.07
C GLN A 230 22.16 -13.42 -0.53
N GLU A 231 23.15 -12.55 -0.42
CA GLU A 231 23.03 -11.14 -0.81
C GLU A 231 22.65 -10.97 -2.30
N SER A 232 23.15 -11.85 -3.17
CA SER A 232 22.76 -11.91 -4.59
C SER A 232 21.27 -12.22 -4.80
N ASP A 233 20.66 -13.01 -3.89
CA ASP A 233 19.23 -13.32 -3.95
C ASP A 233 18.40 -12.08 -3.59
N LEU A 234 18.89 -11.21 -2.70
CA LEU A 234 18.19 -10.00 -2.28
C LEU A 234 18.12 -8.95 -3.41
N GLN A 235 19.19 -8.78 -4.18
CA GLN A 235 19.30 -7.74 -5.22
C GLN A 235 18.26 -7.88 -6.34
N GLY A 236 17.74 -9.09 -6.59
CA GLY A 236 16.71 -9.36 -7.60
C GLY A 236 15.27 -9.38 -7.07
N ASN A 237 15.05 -9.24 -5.77
CA ASN A 237 13.76 -9.47 -5.10
C ASN A 237 13.35 -8.27 -4.25
N GLU A 238 13.13 -7.12 -4.90
CA GLU A 238 12.71 -5.87 -4.25
C GLU A 238 11.44 -6.03 -3.38
N TRP A 239 10.58 -7.00 -3.68
CA TRP A 239 9.38 -7.31 -2.89
C TRP A 239 9.69 -7.83 -1.47
N LEU A 240 10.91 -8.31 -1.19
CA LEU A 240 11.33 -8.64 0.18
C LEU A 240 11.43 -7.39 1.05
N HIS A 241 11.84 -6.26 0.48
CA HIS A 241 11.78 -4.97 1.17
C HIS A 241 10.34 -4.59 1.48
N MET A 242 9.40 -4.83 0.56
CA MET A 242 7.98 -4.62 0.83
C MET A 242 7.48 -5.46 2.02
N TYR A 243 7.90 -6.71 2.17
CA TYR A 243 7.51 -7.54 3.33
C TYR A 243 8.07 -7.00 4.65
N ALA A 244 9.33 -6.54 4.65
CA ALA A 244 9.90 -5.85 5.80
C ALA A 244 9.16 -4.53 6.10
N GLU A 245 8.77 -3.79 5.07
CA GLU A 245 8.01 -2.55 5.20
C GLU A 245 6.60 -2.77 5.76
N PHE A 246 5.91 -3.88 5.42
CA PHE A 246 4.65 -4.26 6.07
C PHE A 246 4.83 -4.50 7.57
N ALA A 247 5.89 -5.21 7.95
CA ALA A 247 6.20 -5.45 9.35
C ALA A 247 6.57 -4.17 10.11
N PHE A 248 7.32 -3.27 9.48
CA PHE A 248 7.66 -1.98 10.04
C PHE A 248 6.43 -1.06 10.15
N HIS A 249 5.57 -1.04 9.13
CA HIS A 249 4.31 -0.32 9.15
C HIS A 249 3.41 -0.77 10.29
N TYR A 250 3.19 -2.08 10.41
CA TYR A 250 2.43 -2.64 11.52
C TYR A 250 3.00 -2.21 12.88
N LYS A 251 4.31 -2.30 13.05
CA LYS A 251 4.96 -2.00 14.33
C LYS A 251 4.71 -0.55 14.81
N TRP A 252 4.57 0.39 13.88
CA TRP A 252 4.52 1.81 14.16
C TRP A 252 3.18 2.49 13.86
N MET A 253 2.19 1.76 13.35
CA MET A 253 0.91 2.35 12.94
C MET A 253 0.13 3.03 14.08
N ALA A 254 0.31 2.58 15.32
CA ALA A 254 -0.33 3.21 16.49
C ALA A 254 0.28 4.57 16.88
N HIS A 255 1.42 4.94 16.28
CA HIS A 255 2.20 6.13 16.66
C HIS A 255 2.07 7.28 15.66
N GLU A 256 1.15 7.19 14.67
CA GLU A 256 0.88 8.19 13.61
C GLU A 256 2.15 8.74 12.91
N SER A 257 3.26 8.02 13.03
CA SER A 257 4.56 8.50 12.60
C SER A 257 4.69 8.29 11.11
N GLU A 258 5.06 9.34 10.38
CA GLU A 258 5.44 9.20 8.98
C GLU A 258 6.66 8.29 8.89
N LEU A 259 6.54 7.17 8.16
CA LEU A 259 7.59 6.15 8.12
C LEU A 259 8.63 6.38 7.02
N ARG A 260 8.31 7.20 6.02
CA ARG A 260 9.19 7.50 4.87
C ARG A 260 10.58 7.99 5.27
N PRO A 261 10.77 8.83 6.31
CA PRO A 261 12.09 9.25 6.76
C PRO A 261 13.03 8.12 7.19
N PHE A 262 12.48 6.95 7.58
CA PHE A 262 13.24 5.80 8.05
C PHE A 262 13.51 4.76 6.94
N LEU A 263 13.19 5.09 5.70
CA LEU A 263 13.42 4.26 4.51
C LEU A 263 14.70 4.70 3.75
N PRO A 264 15.30 3.82 2.92
CA PRO A 264 14.97 2.40 2.75
C PRO A 264 15.37 1.56 3.97
N LEU A 265 14.67 0.44 4.17
CA LEU A 265 15.03 -0.53 5.20
C LEU A 265 16.26 -1.33 4.76
N GLU A 266 17.22 -1.49 5.67
CA GLU A 266 18.38 -2.36 5.48
C GLU A 266 18.02 -3.78 5.95
N ILE A 267 17.81 -4.70 5.00
CA ILE A 267 17.63 -6.12 5.29
C ILE A 267 19.00 -6.74 5.61
N LYS A 268 19.12 -7.35 6.78
CA LYS A 268 20.33 -8.03 7.25
C LYS A 268 20.33 -9.51 6.95
N LYS A 269 19.17 -10.15 7.05
CA LYS A 269 19.04 -11.60 6.92
C LYS A 269 17.61 -11.98 6.55
N VAL A 270 17.49 -12.95 5.65
CA VAL A 270 16.20 -13.56 5.29
C VAL A 270 16.34 -15.08 5.31
N ILE A 271 15.43 -15.75 6.01
CA ILE A 271 15.27 -17.19 5.95
C ILE A 271 13.88 -17.49 5.42
N ILE A 272 13.79 -18.41 4.47
CA ILE A 272 12.54 -18.88 3.88
C ILE A 272 12.28 -20.29 4.36
N GLN A 273 11.05 -20.53 4.83
CA GLN A 273 10.51 -21.85 5.08
C GLN A 273 9.43 -22.15 4.05
N THR A 274 9.60 -23.23 3.28
CA THR A 274 8.57 -23.71 2.37
C THR A 274 8.63 -25.23 2.23
N LYS A 275 7.46 -25.85 2.05
CA LYS A 275 7.31 -27.26 1.68
C LYS A 275 7.48 -27.49 0.17
N GLU A 276 7.45 -26.43 -0.63
CA GLU A 276 7.58 -26.55 -2.08
C GLU A 276 9.03 -26.97 -2.43
N GLU A 277 9.20 -28.27 -2.73
CA GLU A 277 10.49 -28.88 -3.05
C GLU A 277 10.99 -28.38 -4.40
N SER A 278 11.74 -27.28 -4.37
CA SER A 278 12.31 -26.66 -5.56
C SER A 278 13.71 -26.10 -5.28
N GLN A 279 14.47 -25.81 -6.34
CA GLN A 279 15.77 -25.15 -6.23
C GLN A 279 15.61 -23.81 -5.46
N PRO A 280 16.66 -23.33 -4.75
CA PRO A 280 16.51 -22.15 -3.90
C PRO A 280 15.95 -20.90 -4.59
N CYS A 281 16.30 -20.65 -5.86
CA CYS A 281 15.75 -19.56 -6.66
C CYS A 281 14.26 -19.73 -7.01
N MET A 282 13.76 -20.97 -7.03
CA MET A 282 12.34 -21.28 -7.25
C MET A 282 11.53 -21.21 -5.96
N LYS A 283 12.16 -21.41 -4.79
CA LYS A 283 11.52 -21.20 -3.48
C LYS A 283 11.04 -19.76 -3.27
N LEU A 284 11.68 -18.78 -3.91
CA LEU A 284 11.25 -17.37 -3.93
C LEU A 284 9.96 -17.15 -4.72
N LYS A 285 9.62 -18.07 -5.63
CA LYS A 285 8.38 -18.06 -6.43
C LYS A 285 7.30 -18.97 -5.82
N ALA A 286 7.57 -19.59 -4.68
CA ALA A 286 6.62 -20.46 -4.01
C ALA A 286 5.31 -19.71 -3.76
N ASN A 287 4.18 -20.39 -3.96
CA ASN A 287 2.87 -19.82 -3.68
C ASN A 287 2.69 -19.61 -2.18
N ASN A 288 3.20 -20.55 -1.37
CA ASN A 288 3.09 -20.51 0.08
C ASN A 288 4.47 -20.61 0.74
N ALA A 289 4.80 -19.62 1.56
CA ALA A 289 6.09 -19.55 2.25
C ALA A 289 6.02 -18.70 3.52
N ILE A 290 6.91 -19.00 4.46
CA ILE A 290 7.12 -18.19 5.66
C ILE A 290 8.51 -17.57 5.59
N PHE A 291 8.57 -16.26 5.77
CA PHE A 291 9.77 -15.45 5.69
C PHE A 291 10.13 -14.94 7.09
N TYR A 292 11.37 -15.15 7.46
CA TYR A 292 11.96 -14.64 8.69
C TYR A 292 12.96 -13.57 8.31
N ILE A 293 12.62 -12.31 8.55
CA ILE A 293 13.37 -11.15 8.09
C ILE A 293 13.95 -10.40 9.29
N ILE A 294 15.28 -10.20 9.29
CA ILE A 294 15.96 -9.26 10.18
C ILE A 294 16.27 -8.00 9.39
N PHE A 295 15.86 -6.85 9.91
CA PHE A 295 16.09 -5.57 9.24
C PHE A 295 16.21 -4.41 10.24
N LYS A 296 16.65 -3.26 9.76
CA LYS A 296 16.59 -1.98 10.49
C LYS A 296 16.26 -0.83 9.55
N GLY A 297 15.73 0.26 10.10
CA GLY A 297 15.48 1.49 9.36
C GLY A 297 16.73 2.37 9.23
N ASN A 298 16.62 3.39 8.38
CA ASN A 298 17.54 4.52 8.33
C ASN A 298 17.28 5.46 9.52
N GLY A 299 17.62 4.99 10.71
CA GLY A 299 17.12 5.54 11.98
C GLY A 299 15.89 4.78 12.47
N ASP A 300 15.28 5.29 13.53
CA ASP A 300 14.14 4.64 14.18
C ASP A 300 13.15 5.66 14.75
N PRO A 301 11.83 5.42 14.67
CA PRO A 301 10.84 6.30 15.27
C PRO A 301 10.99 6.45 16.80
N SER A 302 11.60 5.48 17.50
CA SER A 302 11.93 5.60 18.92
C SER A 302 13.10 6.55 19.21
N GLY A 303 13.87 6.95 18.19
CA GLY A 303 15.10 7.71 18.34
C GLY A 303 16.33 6.90 18.73
N ALA A 304 16.19 5.58 18.96
CA ALA A 304 17.31 4.68 19.28
C ALA A 304 17.57 3.68 18.15
N PRO A 305 18.84 3.27 17.90
CA PRO A 305 19.11 2.18 16.98
C PRO A 305 18.44 0.88 17.42
N VAL A 306 17.52 0.39 16.61
CA VAL A 306 16.73 -0.82 16.86
C VAL A 306 16.82 -1.72 15.65
N GLU A 307 16.96 -3.03 15.92
CA GLU A 307 16.80 -4.07 14.92
C GLU A 307 15.45 -4.77 15.10
N TYR A 308 14.83 -5.09 13.97
CA TYR A 308 13.53 -5.73 13.90
C TYR A 308 13.66 -7.17 13.44
N ARG A 309 12.79 -8.03 13.98
CA ARG A 309 12.59 -9.40 13.52
C ARG A 309 11.14 -9.56 13.11
N ALA A 310 10.91 -9.83 11.84
CA ALA A 310 9.59 -10.01 11.27
C ALA A 310 9.39 -11.43 10.77
N VAL A 311 8.28 -12.04 11.19
CA VAL A 311 7.79 -13.28 10.61
C VAL A 311 6.65 -12.90 9.68
N VAL A 312 6.79 -13.20 8.39
CA VAL A 312 5.79 -12.90 7.36
C VAL A 312 5.37 -14.21 6.73
N ARG A 313 4.11 -14.58 6.84
CA ARG A 313 3.55 -15.72 6.12
C ARG A 313 2.83 -15.21 4.89
N LYS A 314 3.26 -15.70 3.73
CA LYS A 314 2.64 -15.44 2.44
C LYS A 314 1.85 -16.67 2.01
N THR A 315 0.59 -16.49 1.70
CA THR A 315 -0.27 -17.53 1.14
C THR A 315 -1.00 -17.06 -0.11
N MET A 316 -1.33 -18.01 -0.98
CA MET A 316 -2.19 -17.83 -2.15
C MET A 316 -3.17 -19.01 -2.20
N ASP A 317 -4.45 -18.72 -2.40
CA ASP A 317 -5.54 -19.71 -2.42
C ASP A 317 -5.85 -20.27 -3.83
N GLY A 318 -5.09 -19.82 -4.84
CA GLY A 318 -5.25 -20.19 -6.23
C GLY A 318 -6.33 -19.41 -6.98
N ILE A 319 -7.07 -18.51 -6.32
CA ILE A 319 -7.99 -17.59 -6.99
C ILE A 319 -7.18 -16.41 -7.56
N PRO A 320 -7.39 -16.02 -8.83
CA PRO A 320 -6.65 -14.92 -9.43
C PRO A 320 -6.85 -13.59 -8.68
N GLY A 321 -5.73 -12.90 -8.43
CA GLY A 321 -5.70 -11.63 -7.71
C GLY A 321 -5.72 -11.76 -6.20
N HIS A 322 -5.58 -12.98 -5.65
CA HIS A 322 -5.54 -13.25 -4.22
C HIS A 322 -4.12 -13.55 -3.72
N ILE A 323 -3.66 -12.73 -2.78
CA ILE A 323 -2.49 -12.98 -1.95
C ILE A 323 -2.79 -12.51 -0.53
N CYS A 324 -2.35 -13.26 0.47
CA CYS A 324 -2.47 -12.88 1.87
C CYS A 324 -1.08 -12.80 2.51
N LEU A 325 -0.85 -11.72 3.27
CA LEU A 325 0.31 -11.53 4.14
C LEU A 325 -0.15 -11.43 5.59
N GLU A 326 0.24 -12.41 6.38
CA GLU A 326 0.14 -12.36 7.85
C GLU A 326 1.50 -11.98 8.44
N VAL A 327 1.52 -11.04 9.38
CA VAL A 327 2.76 -10.41 9.84
C VAL A 327 2.81 -10.30 11.36
N ASP A 328 3.93 -10.74 11.92
CA ASP A 328 4.36 -10.47 13.29
C ASP A 328 5.70 -9.72 13.26
N CYS A 329 5.86 -8.71 14.12
CA CYS A 329 7.08 -7.90 14.18
C CYS A 329 7.51 -7.59 15.62
N LEU A 330 8.75 -7.94 15.96
CA LEU A 330 9.37 -7.70 17.26
C LEU A 330 10.58 -6.76 17.13
N ALA A 331 10.71 -5.82 18.06
CA ALA A 331 11.80 -4.85 18.12
C ALA A 331 12.80 -5.25 19.22
N TYR A 332 14.10 -5.15 18.92
CA TYR A 332 15.19 -5.43 19.85
C TYR A 332 16.21 -4.29 19.82
N LYS A 333 16.75 -3.93 20.99
CA LYS A 333 17.87 -2.99 21.05
C LYS A 333 19.07 -3.62 20.34
N SER A 334 19.64 -2.92 19.37
CA SER A 334 20.92 -3.31 18.78
C SER A 334 21.96 -3.39 19.90
N SER A 335 22.72 -4.48 19.95
CA SER A 335 23.73 -4.73 20.99
C SER A 335 24.91 -3.79 20.88
#